data_AF-A0A3A1P0E6-F1
#
_entry.id   AF-A0A3A1P0E6-F1
#
_cell.length_a   1.000
_cell.length_b   1.000
_cell.length_c   1.000
_cell.angle_alpha   90.00
_cell.angle_beta   90.00
_cell.angle_gamma   90.00
#
_symmetry.space_group_name_H-M   'P 1'
#
loop_
_entity.id
_entity.type
_entity.pdbx_description
1 polymer ?
#
loop_
_entity_poly.entity_id
_entity_poly.type
_entity_poly.pdbx_seq_one_letter_code
_entity_poly.pdbx_strand_id
1 'polypeptide(L)' 'MTFRIVILRTMLVWLVVWPLVTGMLKLLRFIASDMALGFQTLILTAILVPLISLLLAPAMHSLATRLMKEWS' A
#
# COMPACT_ATOMS: atom_id res chain seq x y z
N MET A 1 21.59 -4.15 13.13
CA MET A 1 20.47 -5.06 12.79
C MET A 1 19.21 -4.32 12.36
N THR A 2 18.82 -3.22 13.02
CA THR A 2 17.58 -2.46 12.77
C THR A 2 17.42 -1.96 11.32
N PHE A 3 18.52 -1.54 10.68
CA PHE A 3 18.48 -0.95 9.33
C PHE A 3 18.05 -1.95 8.24
N ARG A 4 18.47 -3.22 8.33
CA ARG A 4 18.09 -4.28 7.37
C ARG A 4 16.59 -4.57 7.43
N ILE A 5 16.01 -4.53 8.63
CA ILE A 5 14.57 -4.77 8.86
C ILE A 5 13.74 -3.62 8.29
N VAL A 6 14.20 -2.38 8.46
CA VAL A 6 13.53 -1.19 7.88
C VAL A 6 13.56 -1.25 6.36
N ILE A 7 14.68 -1.62 5.74
CA ILE A 7 14.79 -1.76 4.28
C ILE A 7 13.89 -2.88 3.75
N LEU A 8 13.91 -4.07 4.36
CA LEU A 8 13.08 -5.21 3.94
C LEU A 8 11.59 -4.88 4.04
N ARG A 9 11.16 -4.28 5.15
CA ARG A 9 9.78 -3.80 5.31
C ARG A 9 9.44 -2.77 4.22
N THR A 10 10.32 -1.81 3.99
CA THR A 10 10.09 -0.75 2.99
C THR A 10 9.96 -1.33 1.59
N MET A 11 10.81 -2.29 1.21
CA MET A 11 10.71 -2.97 -0.08
C MET A 11 9.45 -3.81 -0.22
N LEU A 12 9.04 -4.54 0.83
CA LEU A 12 7.78 -5.30 0.85
C LEU A 12 6.56 -4.39 0.72
N VAL A 13 6.54 -3.28 1.46
CA VAL A 13 5.50 -2.25 1.34
C VAL A 13 5.48 -1.75 -0.09
N TRP A 14 6.61 -1.34 -0.65
CA TRP A 14 6.68 -0.79 -2.00
C TRP A 14 6.20 -1.79 -3.07
N LEU A 15 6.61 -3.06 -2.94
CA LEU A 15 6.23 -4.13 -3.85
C LEU A 15 4.72 -4.41 -3.85
N VAL A 16 4.03 -4.20 -2.72
CA VAL A 16 2.59 -4.41 -2.60
C VAL A 16 1.80 -3.14 -2.92
N VAL A 17 2.24 -1.99 -2.42
CA VAL A 17 1.57 -0.69 -2.61
C VAL A 17 1.53 -0.33 -4.08
N TRP A 18 2.66 -0.44 -4.80
CA TRP A 18 2.76 0.00 -6.18
C TRP A 18 1.75 -0.68 -7.13
N PRO A 19 1.64 -2.02 -7.18
CA PRO A 19 0.64 -2.68 -8.01
C PRO A 19 -0.78 -2.48 -7.48
N LEU A 20 -0.98 -2.34 -6.16
CA LEU A 20 -2.31 -2.08 -5.59
C LEU A 20 -2.85 -0.71 -6.02
N VAL A 21 -2.03 0.33 -5.90
CA VAL A 21 -2.36 1.71 -6.36
C VAL A 21 -2.60 1.71 -7.85
N THR A 22 -1.71 1.09 -8.62
CA THR A 22 -1.80 1.05 -10.09
C THR A 22 -3.02 0.28 -10.57
N GLY A 23 -3.34 -0.84 -9.91
CA GLY A 23 -4.53 -1.64 -10.16
C GLY A 23 -5.81 -0.89 -9.84
N MET A 24 -5.89 -0.24 -8.68
CA MET A 24 -7.02 0.60 -8.31
C MET A 24 -7.20 1.79 -9.26
N LEU A 25 -6.11 2.43 -9.70
CA LEU A 25 -6.18 3.51 -10.70
C LEU A 25 -6.70 3.01 -12.04
N LYS A 26 -6.21 1.87 -12.53
CA LYS A 26 -6.71 1.26 -13.77
C LYS A 26 -8.19 0.88 -13.64
N LEU A 27 -8.59 0.29 -12.52
CA LEU A 27 -9.97 -0.11 -12.26
C LEU A 27 -10.90 1.12 -12.17
N LEU A 28 -10.47 2.16 -11.47
CA LEU A 28 -11.23 3.40 -11.35
C LEU A 28 -11.34 4.11 -12.71
N ARG A 29 -10.26 4.11 -13.50
CA ARG A 29 -10.27 4.67 -14.86
C ARG A 29 -11.14 3.85 -15.83
N PHE A 30 -11.23 2.53 -15.63
CA PHE A 30 -12.12 1.66 -16.38
C PHE A 30 -13.60 1.90 -16.03
N ILE A 31 -13.91 2.15 -14.76
CA ILE A 31 -15.29 2.36 -14.29
C ILE A 31 -15.75 3.81 -14.49
N ALA A 32 -14.87 4.79 -14.35
CA ALA A 32 -15.19 6.22 -14.35
C ALA A 32 -14.48 6.98 -15.49
N SER A 33 -14.42 6.39 -16.70
CA SER A 33 -13.65 6.90 -17.85
C SER A 33 -13.92 8.36 -18.23
N ASP A 34 -15.09 8.91 -17.91
CA ASP A 34 -15.51 10.28 -18.25
C ASP A 34 -15.15 11.31 -17.17
N MET A 35 -14.64 10.86 -16.02
CA MET A 35 -14.37 11.72 -14.88
C MET A 35 -12.97 12.34 -14.98
N ALA A 36 -12.86 13.65 -14.78
CA ALA A 36 -11.58 14.37 -14.84
C ALA A 36 -10.54 13.68 -13.94
N LEU A 37 -9.34 13.44 -14.49
CA LEU A 37 -8.25 12.71 -13.81
C LEU A 37 -7.98 13.23 -12.39
N GLY A 38 -8.08 14.54 -12.16
CA GLY A 38 -7.89 15.15 -10.84
C GLY A 38 -8.94 14.74 -9.80
N PHE A 39 -10.19 14.52 -10.21
CA PHE A 39 -11.25 14.04 -9.32
C PHE A 39 -11.09 12.55 -9.02
N GLN A 40 -10.69 11.75 -10.01
CA GLN A 40 -10.37 10.34 -9.80
C GLN A 40 -9.22 10.18 -8.80
N THR A 41 -8.13 10.95 -8.95
CA THR A 41 -6.99 10.87 -8.02
C THR A 41 -7.36 11.36 -6.63
N LEU A 42 -8.20 12.39 -6.48
CA LEU A 42 -8.69 12.84 -5.18
C LEU A 42 -9.48 11.76 -4.45
N ILE A 43 -10.46 11.14 -5.12
CA ILE A 43 -11.26 10.04 -4.56
C ILE A 43 -10.35 8.86 -4.22
N LEU A 44 -9.47 8.50 -5.14
CA LEU A 44 -8.55 7.39 -4.96
C LEU A 44 -7.60 7.64 -3.79
N THR A 45 -7.08 8.86 -3.61
CA THR A 45 -6.22 9.23 -2.48
C THR A 45 -7.01 9.27 -1.17
N ALA A 46 -8.23 9.81 -1.19
CA ALA A 46 -9.13 9.85 -0.03
C ALA A 46 -9.48 8.44 0.49
N ILE A 47 -9.46 7.42 -0.38
CA ILE A 47 -9.68 6.02 -0.01
C ILE A 47 -8.34 5.33 0.32
N LEU A 48 -7.31 5.49 -0.52
CA LEU A 48 -6.02 4.83 -0.35
C LEU A 48 -5.32 5.25 0.94
N VAL A 49 -5.30 6.54 1.26
CA VAL A 49 -4.58 7.05 2.43
C VAL A 49 -5.09 6.39 3.73
N PRO A 50 -6.41 6.41 4.04
CA PRO A 50 -6.90 5.71 5.21
C PRO A 50 -6.73 4.19 5.08
N LEU A 51 -6.89 3.59 3.90
CA LEU A 51 -6.68 2.15 3.71
C LEU A 51 -5.23 1.74 4.01
N ILE A 52 -4.25 2.53 3.56
CA ILE A 52 -2.83 2.30 3.80
C ILE A 52 -2.50 2.47 5.29
N SER A 53 -3.01 3.54 5.91
CA SER A 53 -2.79 3.80 7.34
C SER A 53 -3.48 2.77 8.25
N LEU A 54 -4.69 2.32 7.90
CA LEU A 54 -5.48 1.40 8.75
C LEU A 54 -5.20 -0.07 8.49
N LEU A 55 -4.94 -0.50 7.26
CA LEU A 55 -4.65 -1.90 6.95
C LEU A 55 -3.15 -2.14 6.80
N LEU A 56 -2.48 -1.33 5.98
CA LEU A 56 -1.13 -1.67 5.55
C LEU A 56 -0.09 -1.43 6.64
N ALA A 57 -0.22 -0.36 7.42
CA ALA A 57 0.66 -0.08 8.55
C ALA A 57 0.61 -1.20 9.62
N PRO A 58 -0.55 -1.65 10.13
CA PRO A 58 -0.61 -2.77 11.07
C PRO A 58 -0.30 -4.11 10.43
N ALA A 59 -0.71 -4.36 9.17
CA ALA A 59 -0.37 -5.60 8.47
C ALA A 59 1.14 -5.76 8.31
N MET A 60 1.87 -4.69 7.95
CA MET A 60 3.33 -4.71 7.86
C MET A 60 3.99 -4.77 9.23
N HIS A 61 3.34 -4.26 10.27
CA HIS A 61 3.77 -4.46 11.65
C HIS A 61 3.65 -5.93 12.08
N SER A 62 2.53 -6.57 11.76
CA SER A 62 2.31 -7.99 12.02
C SER A 62 3.23 -8.89 11.19
N LEU A 63 3.47 -8.57 9.92
CA LEU A 63 4.37 -9.33 9.06
C LEU A 63 5.82 -9.26 9.56
N ALA A 64 6.29 -8.07 9.92
CA ALA A 64 7.65 -7.87 10.43
C ALA A 64 7.88 -8.59 11.77
N THR A 65 6.87 -8.61 12.65
CA THR A 65 6.95 -9.35 13.93
C THR A 65 6.91 -10.86 13.72
N ARG A 66 6.09 -11.38 12.79
CA ARG A 66 6.09 -12.80 12.43
C ARG A 66 7.42 -13.27 11.85
N LEU A 67 7.98 -12.52 10.91
CA LEU A 67 9.30 -12.84 10.32
C LEU A 67 10.44 -12.78 11.36
N MET A 68 10.41 -11.84 12.31
CA MET A 68 11.40 -11.81 13.40
C MET A 68 11.25 -12.98 14.37
N LYS A 69 10.02 -13.47 14.60
CA LYS A 69 9.75 -14.62 15.46
C LYS A 69 10.23 -15.95 14.85
N GLU A 70 10.22 -16.08 13.53
CA GLU A 70 10.73 -17.26 12.83
C GLU A 70 12.27 -17.36 12.79
N TRP A 71 12.98 -16.27 13.12
CA TRP A 71 14.45 -16.22 13.13
C TRP A 71 15.08 -16.32 14.54
N SER A 72 14.28 -16.63 15.57
CA SER A 72 14.71 -16.86 16.96
C SER A 72 14.43 -18.29 17.38
#